data_AF-A0A8T9CPA5-F1
#
_entry.id   AF-A0A8T9CPA5-F1
#
_cell.length_a   1.000
_cell.length_b   1.000
_cell.length_c   1.000
_cell.angle_alpha   90.00
_cell.angle_beta   90.00
_cell.angle_gamma   90.00
#
_symmetry.space_group_name_H-M   'P 1'
#
loop_
_entity.id
_entity.type
_entity.pdbx_description
1 polymer ?
#
loop_
_entity_poly.entity_id
_entity_poly.type
_entity_poly.pdbx_seq_one_letter_code
_entity_poly.pdbx_strand_id
1 'polypeptide(L)'
;SHYQRLKKTGQIIPLWAQYWVASAYLKDHQPKKAQSIMTELFYHKETIAPDLSDEELADLFYSHLESENYPGALTVTQHTINTSPPFLRLMGTPTSIPNDTWLQGHSFLSTVAKYSNDLPQAEMTARELAYNAPGNQGLRIDYASVLQARGWPRAAENELKKAEVIEPRNINLEVEQAWTALTLQEWQQAAVLT
;
A
#
# COMPACT_ATOMS: atom_id res chain seq x y z
N SER A 1 18.10 1.02 20.68
CA SER A 1 18.78 0.84 19.37
C SER A 1 19.97 1.80 19.24
N HIS A 2 20.91 1.56 18.31
CA HIS A 2 22.06 2.44 18.06
C HIS A 2 21.64 3.88 17.73
N TYR A 3 20.57 4.04 16.93
CA TYR A 3 19.94 5.33 16.63
C TYR A 3 19.57 6.15 17.88
N GLN A 4 18.92 5.53 18.88
CA GLN A 4 18.53 6.22 20.11
C GLN A 4 19.76 6.70 20.91
N ARG A 5 20.88 5.99 20.82
CA ARG A 5 22.14 6.39 21.46
C ARG A 5 22.71 7.62 20.74
N LEU A 6 22.74 7.61 19.40
CA LEU A 6 23.21 8.75 18.59
C LEU A 6 22.41 10.03 18.85
N LYS A 7 21.08 9.93 18.93
CA LYS A 7 20.19 11.06 19.26
C LYS A 7 20.46 11.61 20.67
N LYS A 8 20.72 10.72 21.65
CA LYS A 8 21.07 11.13 23.03
C LYS A 8 22.45 11.78 23.12
N THR A 9 23.39 11.43 22.25
CA THR A 9 24.75 12.01 22.22
C THR A 9 24.82 13.32 21.43
N GLY A 10 23.69 13.81 20.89
CA GLY A 10 23.64 15.07 20.13
C GLY A 10 24.35 15.02 18.77
N GLN A 11 24.62 13.82 18.24
CA GLN A 11 25.21 13.70 16.91
C GLN A 11 24.15 13.95 15.84
N ILE A 12 24.51 14.72 14.82
CA ILE A 12 23.66 15.00 13.66
C ILE A 12 23.55 13.73 12.83
N ILE A 13 22.33 13.21 12.70
CA ILE A 13 22.04 12.05 11.85
C ILE A 13 21.63 12.59 10.48
N PRO A 14 22.34 12.24 9.38
CA PRO A 14 21.98 12.68 8.03
C PRO A 14 20.56 12.28 7.65
N LEU A 15 19.87 13.08 6.82
CA LEU A 15 18.48 12.84 6.41
C LEU A 15 18.27 11.44 5.83
N TRP A 16 19.15 10.99 4.93
CA TRP A 16 19.10 9.64 4.34
C TRP A 16 19.16 8.54 5.40
N ALA A 17 19.91 8.74 6.50
CA ALA A 17 20.02 7.75 7.56
C ALA A 17 18.79 7.75 8.48
N GLN A 18 18.13 8.90 8.63
CA GLN A 18 16.87 9.01 9.35
C GLN A 18 15.74 8.28 8.62
N TYR A 19 15.70 8.36 7.28
CA TYR A 19 14.75 7.61 6.45
C TYR A 19 14.82 6.10 6.75
N TRP A 20 16.01 5.49 6.62
CA TRP A 20 16.18 4.05 6.90
C TRP A 20 15.83 3.65 8.33
N VAL A 21 16.02 4.55 9.30
CA VAL A 21 15.59 4.32 10.68
C VAL A 21 14.06 4.31 10.77
N ALA A 22 13.38 5.21 10.07
CA ALA A 22 11.93 5.25 10.02
C ALA A 22 11.36 3.99 9.33
N SER A 23 11.91 3.59 8.18
CA SER A 23 11.53 2.35 7.47
C SER A 23 11.75 1.11 8.35
N ALA A 24 12.85 1.07 9.10
CA ALA A 24 13.08 0.00 10.08
C ALA A 24 12.05 0.00 11.21
N TYR A 25 11.62 1.17 11.70
CA TYR A 25 10.53 1.23 12.69
C TYR A 25 9.20 0.73 12.10
N LEU A 26 8.91 1.01 10.83
CA LEU A 26 7.72 0.48 10.17
C LEU A 26 7.76 -1.05 10.12
N LYS A 27 8.90 -1.60 9.67
CA LYS A 27 9.15 -3.06 9.66
C LYS A 27 9.04 -3.71 11.03
N ASP A 28 9.48 -3.03 12.10
CA ASP A 28 9.40 -3.49 13.48
C ASP A 28 8.02 -3.23 14.14
N HIS A 29 6.97 -2.97 13.35
CA HIS A 29 5.61 -2.67 13.80
C HIS A 29 5.54 -1.50 14.81
N GLN A 30 6.34 -0.46 14.59
CA GLN A 30 6.36 0.78 15.36
C GLN A 30 5.96 1.99 14.49
N PRO A 31 4.76 1.98 13.88
CA PRO A 31 4.37 2.95 12.85
C PRO A 31 4.31 4.38 13.38
N LYS A 32 3.92 4.61 14.63
CA LYS A 32 3.91 5.95 15.24
C LYS A 32 5.30 6.60 15.28
N LYS A 33 6.36 5.81 15.46
CA LYS A 33 7.75 6.31 15.43
C LYS A 33 8.19 6.58 13.99
N ALA A 34 7.87 5.67 13.08
CA ALA A 34 8.14 5.84 11.65
C ALA A 34 7.47 7.12 11.12
N GLN A 35 6.16 7.26 11.36
CA GLN A 35 5.34 8.41 10.98
C GLN A 35 5.93 9.71 11.51
N SER A 36 6.30 9.78 12.79
CA SER A 36 6.89 10.99 13.37
C SER A 36 8.18 11.41 12.65
N ILE A 37 9.04 10.46 12.29
CA ILE A 37 10.31 10.76 11.60
C ILE A 37 10.03 11.10 10.13
N MET A 38 9.19 10.34 9.44
CA MET A 38 8.86 10.57 8.02
C MET A 38 8.13 11.90 7.82
N THR A 39 7.23 12.29 8.73
CA THR A 39 6.62 13.63 8.70
C THR A 39 7.68 14.73 8.84
N GLU A 40 8.66 14.58 9.74
CA GLU A 40 9.76 15.56 9.89
C GLU A 40 10.65 15.63 8.64
N LEU A 41 10.87 14.50 7.96
CA LEU A 41 11.72 14.42 6.77
C LEU A 41 11.04 14.95 5.50
N PHE A 42 9.77 14.60 5.30
CA PHE A 42 9.11 14.74 4.01
C PHE A 42 8.05 15.84 3.96
N TYR A 43 7.64 16.41 5.10
CA TYR A 43 6.78 17.57 5.10
C TYR A 43 7.58 18.86 5.26
N HIS A 44 7.28 19.82 4.38
CA HIS A 44 7.65 21.21 4.55
C HIS A 44 6.39 21.99 4.92
N LYS A 45 6.23 22.30 6.21
CA LYS A 45 4.96 22.78 6.79
C LYS A 45 3.85 21.73 6.60
N GLU A 46 2.83 22.03 5.81
CA GLU A 46 1.67 21.16 5.54
C GLU A 46 1.73 20.54 4.15
N THR A 47 2.83 20.73 3.41
CA THR A 47 3.00 20.21 2.04
C THR A 47 4.06 19.13 1.99
N ILE A 48 3.74 18.02 1.34
CA ILE A 48 4.68 16.91 1.06
C ILE A 48 5.70 17.38 0.01
N ALA A 49 6.96 16.98 0.18
CA ALA A 49 8.03 17.23 -0.77
C ALA A 49 7.68 16.67 -2.17
N PRO A 50 7.92 17.42 -3.26
CA PRO A 50 7.43 17.07 -4.59
C PRO A 50 8.19 15.92 -5.27
N ASP A 51 9.38 15.56 -4.78
CA ASP A 51 10.36 14.69 -5.45
C ASP A 51 10.64 13.39 -4.68
N LEU A 52 9.64 12.89 -3.94
CA LEU A 52 9.73 11.59 -3.29
C LEU A 52 9.67 10.46 -4.30
N SER A 53 10.49 9.43 -4.08
CA SER A 53 10.40 8.17 -4.81
C SER A 53 9.12 7.39 -4.45
N ASP A 54 8.74 6.43 -5.29
CA ASP A 54 7.61 5.53 -5.03
C ASP A 54 7.76 4.78 -3.69
N GLU A 55 8.99 4.41 -3.32
CA GLU A 55 9.27 3.73 -2.05
C GLU A 55 9.06 4.68 -0.86
N GLU A 56 9.56 5.91 -0.94
CA GLU A 56 9.38 6.92 0.11
C GLU A 56 7.89 7.32 0.28
N LEU A 57 7.15 7.41 -0.83
CA LEU A 57 5.71 7.63 -0.81
C LEU A 57 4.96 6.48 -0.15
N ALA A 58 5.32 5.23 -0.46
CA ALA A 58 4.74 4.05 0.17
C ALA A 58 5.04 4.00 1.67
N ASP A 59 6.29 4.20 2.05
CA ASP A 59 6.72 4.20 3.44
C ASP A 59 6.01 5.30 4.24
N LEU A 60 5.92 6.51 3.68
CA LEU A 60 5.16 7.59 4.30
C LEU A 60 3.67 7.25 4.40
N PHE A 61 3.05 6.74 3.33
CA PHE A 61 1.65 6.30 3.33
C PHE A 61 1.38 5.24 4.41
N TYR A 62 2.15 4.15 4.44
CA TYR A 62 1.96 3.06 5.39
C TYR A 62 2.27 3.49 6.82
N SER A 63 3.22 4.41 7.03
CA SER A 63 3.45 4.98 8.37
C SER A 63 2.22 5.70 8.91
N HIS A 64 1.49 6.44 8.06
CA HIS A 64 0.22 7.06 8.42
C HIS A 64 -0.90 6.04 8.56
N LEU A 65 -1.01 5.07 7.64
CA LEU A 65 -2.06 4.06 7.65
C LEU A 65 -1.99 3.18 8.91
N GLU A 66 -0.82 2.58 9.19
CA GLU A 66 -0.62 1.66 10.31
C GLU A 66 -0.59 2.36 11.68
N SER A 67 -0.41 3.69 11.70
CA SER A 67 -0.58 4.50 12.91
C SER A 67 -2.04 4.94 13.12
N GLU A 68 -2.97 4.46 12.28
CA GLU A 68 -4.39 4.83 12.25
C GLU A 68 -4.64 6.31 11.94
N ASN A 69 -3.65 7.01 11.38
CA ASN A 69 -3.79 8.37 10.91
C ASN A 69 -4.33 8.40 9.46
N TYR A 70 -5.58 8.00 9.29
CA TYR A 70 -6.25 7.95 7.99
C TYR A 70 -6.29 9.30 7.24
N PRO A 71 -6.51 10.46 7.90
CA PRO A 71 -6.43 11.75 7.21
C PRO A 71 -5.03 12.04 6.62
N GLY A 72 -3.97 11.66 7.34
CA GLY A 72 -2.60 11.75 6.84
C GLY A 72 -2.35 10.82 5.66
N ALA A 73 -2.79 9.56 5.75
CA ALA A 73 -2.69 8.61 4.64
C ALA A 73 -3.42 9.11 3.39
N LEU A 74 -4.62 9.67 3.55
CA LEU A 74 -5.39 10.28 2.47
C LEU A 74 -4.68 11.51 1.87
N THR A 75 -3.99 12.29 2.68
CA THR A 75 -3.18 13.43 2.20
C THR A 75 -2.05 12.95 1.30
N VAL A 76 -1.35 11.87 1.70
CA VAL A 76 -0.31 11.24 0.86
C VAL A 76 -0.91 10.71 -0.43
N THR A 77 -2.03 9.96 -0.35
CA THR A 77 -2.77 9.47 -1.52
C THR A 77 -3.11 10.58 -2.51
N GLN A 78 -3.68 11.69 -2.02
CA GLN A 78 -4.08 12.82 -2.86
C GLN A 78 -2.87 13.51 -3.49
N HIS A 79 -1.79 13.67 -2.72
CA HIS A 79 -0.53 14.18 -3.26
C HIS A 79 -0.05 13.30 -4.41
N THR A 80 0.08 11.99 -4.19
CA THR A 80 0.54 11.02 -5.21
C THR A 80 -0.32 11.07 -6.47
N ILE A 81 -1.65 11.06 -6.35
CA ILE A 81 -2.57 11.12 -7.50
C ILE A 81 -2.45 12.45 -8.25
N ASN A 82 -2.36 13.57 -7.52
CA ASN A 82 -2.34 14.90 -8.12
C ASN A 82 -1.01 15.23 -8.81
N THR A 83 0.10 14.62 -8.38
CA THR A 83 1.42 14.83 -8.97
C THR A 83 1.79 13.79 -10.03
N SER A 84 1.04 12.69 -10.13
CA SER A 84 1.36 11.57 -11.02
C SER A 84 0.33 11.41 -12.14
N PRO A 85 0.61 11.89 -13.37
CA PRO A 85 -0.27 11.62 -14.51
C PRO A 85 -0.24 10.13 -14.88
N PRO A 86 -1.29 9.57 -15.49
CA PRO A 86 -1.33 8.14 -15.86
C PRO A 86 -0.28 7.73 -16.89
N PHE A 87 0.22 8.69 -17.68
CA PHE A 87 1.25 8.45 -18.68
C PHE A 87 2.33 9.52 -18.61
N LEU A 88 3.58 9.09 -18.69
CA LEU A 88 4.75 9.92 -18.81
C LEU A 88 5.09 10.17 -20.28
N ARG A 89 5.55 11.39 -20.59
CA ARG A 89 6.10 11.75 -21.90
C ARG A 89 7.59 11.98 -21.76
N LEU A 90 8.39 11.09 -22.33
CA LEU A 90 9.84 11.28 -22.42
C LEU A 90 10.17 12.11 -23.66
N MET A 91 11.08 13.08 -23.51
CA MET A 91 11.53 13.87 -24.65
C MET A 91 12.20 12.96 -25.68
N GLY A 92 11.78 13.06 -26.93
CA GLY A 92 12.32 12.28 -28.05
C GLY A 92 11.62 10.94 -28.31
N THR A 93 10.64 10.52 -27.50
CA THR A 93 9.82 9.34 -27.80
C THR A 93 8.43 9.73 -28.31
N PRO A 94 7.93 9.10 -29.39
CA PRO A 94 6.57 9.35 -29.88
C PRO A 94 5.50 8.65 -29.03
N THR A 95 5.88 7.63 -28.24
CA THR A 95 5.00 6.87 -27.37
C THR A 95 5.06 7.37 -25.93
N SER A 96 3.90 7.44 -25.28
CA SER A 96 3.81 7.70 -23.85
C SER A 96 4.01 6.39 -23.08
N ILE A 97 4.59 6.46 -21.88
CA ILE A 97 4.89 5.31 -21.03
C ILE A 97 3.91 5.31 -19.86
N PRO A 98 3.32 4.17 -19.45
CA PRO A 98 2.53 4.10 -18.22
C PRO A 98 3.30 4.62 -17.01
N ASN A 99 2.61 5.23 -16.06
CA ASN A 99 3.21 5.72 -14.82
C ASN A 99 2.85 4.81 -13.64
N ASP A 100 3.83 4.15 -13.06
CA ASP A 100 3.60 3.25 -11.92
C ASP A 100 3.18 4.02 -10.66
N THR A 101 3.67 5.25 -10.46
CA THR A 101 3.25 6.12 -9.34
C THR A 101 1.76 6.47 -9.41
N TRP A 102 1.20 6.57 -10.63
CA TRP A 102 -0.25 6.74 -10.79
C TRP A 102 -1.01 5.52 -10.28
N LEU A 103 -0.57 4.30 -10.64
CA LEU A 103 -1.18 3.06 -10.15
C LEU A 103 -1.04 2.94 -8.63
N GLN A 104 0.13 3.31 -8.09
CA GLN A 104 0.39 3.33 -6.64
C GLN A 104 -0.59 4.27 -5.92
N GLY A 105 -0.81 5.48 -6.42
CA GLY A 105 -1.76 6.43 -5.84
C GLY A 105 -3.19 5.89 -5.78
N HIS A 106 -3.66 5.22 -6.83
CA HIS A 106 -4.99 4.57 -6.82
C HIS A 106 -5.04 3.34 -5.90
N SER A 107 -3.94 2.61 -5.77
CA SER A 107 -3.84 1.50 -4.82
C SER A 107 -3.89 2.00 -3.37
N PHE A 108 -3.24 3.14 -3.07
CA PHE A 108 -3.37 3.83 -1.79
C PHE A 108 -4.80 4.30 -1.54
N LEU A 109 -5.51 4.81 -2.55
CA LEU A 109 -6.90 5.24 -2.43
C LEU A 109 -7.82 4.09 -2.02
N SER A 110 -7.71 2.95 -2.69
CA SER A 110 -8.44 1.73 -2.29
C SER A 110 -8.11 1.31 -0.86
N THR A 111 -6.82 1.32 -0.52
CA THR A 111 -6.33 0.85 0.79
C THR A 111 -6.80 1.75 1.93
N VAL A 112 -6.61 3.07 1.83
CA VAL A 112 -7.05 3.99 2.88
C VAL A 112 -8.57 3.98 3.02
N ALA A 113 -9.32 3.85 1.92
CA ALA A 113 -10.77 3.69 1.95
C ALA A 113 -11.18 2.40 2.70
N LYS A 114 -10.50 1.27 2.44
CA LYS A 114 -10.74 0.00 3.16
C LYS A 114 -10.56 0.16 4.67
N TYR A 115 -9.43 0.72 5.10
CA TYR A 115 -9.10 0.84 6.53
C TYR A 115 -9.88 1.94 7.26
N SER A 116 -10.28 3.01 6.56
CA SER A 116 -11.15 4.06 7.10
C SER A 116 -12.65 3.70 7.04
N ASN A 117 -12.98 2.47 6.63
CA ASN A 117 -14.33 1.93 6.53
C ASN A 117 -15.22 2.57 5.43
N ASP A 118 -14.62 3.23 4.43
CA ASP A 118 -15.29 3.62 3.19
C ASP A 118 -15.22 2.47 2.17
N LEU A 119 -15.89 1.37 2.51
CA LEU A 119 -15.89 0.15 1.70
C LEU A 119 -16.51 0.32 0.29
N PRO A 120 -17.51 1.20 0.06
CA PRO A 120 -17.96 1.51 -1.30
C PRO A 120 -16.86 2.12 -2.18
N GLN A 121 -16.11 3.09 -1.66
CA GLN A 121 -15.00 3.69 -2.40
C GLN A 121 -13.88 2.68 -2.64
N ALA A 122 -13.53 1.89 -1.62
CA ALA A 122 -12.52 0.84 -1.73
C ALA A 122 -12.87 -0.17 -2.84
N GLU A 123 -14.13 -0.62 -2.88
CA GLU A 123 -14.59 -1.57 -3.89
C GLU A 123 -14.55 -0.98 -5.28
N MET A 124 -15.06 0.24 -5.45
CA MET A 124 -15.08 0.91 -6.75
C MET A 124 -13.66 1.00 -7.32
N THR A 125 -12.70 1.52 -6.54
CA THR A 125 -11.32 1.68 -6.97
C THR A 125 -10.63 0.34 -7.22
N ALA A 126 -10.67 -0.61 -6.28
CA ALA A 126 -10.01 -1.91 -6.44
C ALA A 126 -10.55 -2.70 -7.64
N ARG A 127 -11.88 -2.68 -7.83
CA ARG A 127 -12.54 -3.35 -8.95
C ARG A 127 -12.13 -2.77 -10.29
N GLU A 128 -12.08 -1.44 -10.41
CA GLU A 128 -11.64 -0.76 -11.62
C GLU A 128 -10.19 -1.10 -11.97
N LEU A 129 -9.30 -1.08 -10.97
CA LEU A 129 -7.90 -1.46 -11.16
C LEU A 129 -7.76 -2.92 -11.62
N ALA A 130 -8.42 -3.86 -10.94
CA ALA A 130 -8.35 -5.29 -11.26
C ALA A 130 -8.92 -5.63 -12.65
N TYR A 131 -10.01 -4.96 -13.08
CA TYR A 131 -10.60 -5.20 -14.40
C TYR A 131 -9.86 -4.52 -15.55
N ASN A 132 -9.23 -3.36 -15.31
CA ASN A 132 -8.45 -2.68 -16.33
C ASN A 132 -7.05 -3.29 -16.49
N ALA A 133 -6.53 -3.96 -15.46
CA ALA A 133 -5.25 -4.66 -15.50
C ALA A 133 -5.42 -6.15 -15.12
N PRO A 134 -6.16 -6.95 -15.92
CA PRO A 134 -6.53 -8.31 -15.57
C PRO A 134 -5.35 -9.29 -15.45
N GLY A 135 -4.17 -8.93 -15.98
CA GLY A 135 -2.93 -9.69 -15.85
C GLY A 135 -2.09 -9.31 -14.63
N ASN A 136 -2.47 -8.29 -13.87
CA ASN A 136 -1.79 -7.93 -12.63
C ASN A 136 -2.42 -8.72 -11.48
N GLN A 137 -1.69 -9.73 -11.00
CA GLN A 137 -2.18 -10.60 -9.93
C GLN A 137 -2.42 -9.84 -8.63
N GLY A 138 -1.52 -8.92 -8.26
CA GLY A 138 -1.62 -8.12 -7.02
C GLY A 138 -2.94 -7.37 -6.94
N LEU A 139 -3.37 -6.72 -8.04
CA LEU A 139 -4.64 -5.98 -8.07
C LEU A 139 -5.87 -6.88 -7.89
N ARG A 140 -5.80 -8.14 -8.34
CA ARG A 140 -6.87 -9.12 -8.08
C ARG A 140 -6.92 -9.55 -6.62
N ILE A 141 -5.75 -9.76 -6.02
CA ILE A 141 -5.61 -10.07 -4.59
C ILE A 141 -6.15 -8.90 -3.76
N ASP A 142 -5.78 -7.66 -4.11
CA ASP A 142 -6.27 -6.45 -3.44
C ASP A 142 -7.80 -6.31 -3.55
N TYR A 143 -8.36 -6.56 -4.73
CA TYR A 143 -9.81 -6.55 -4.91
C TYR A 143 -10.51 -7.64 -4.08
N ALA A 144 -9.95 -8.85 -4.04
CA ALA A 144 -10.45 -9.91 -3.16
C ALA A 144 -10.39 -9.53 -1.68
N SER A 145 -9.32 -8.87 -1.23
CA SER A 145 -9.17 -8.36 0.14
C SER A 145 -10.26 -7.31 0.47
N VAL A 146 -10.63 -6.46 -0.48
CA VAL A 146 -11.76 -5.53 -0.33
C VAL A 146 -13.10 -6.27 -0.27
N LEU A 147 -13.31 -7.29 -1.10
CA LEU A 147 -14.52 -8.13 -1.05
C LEU A 147 -14.64 -8.86 0.30
N GLN A 148 -13.53 -9.30 0.89
CA GLN A 148 -13.48 -9.83 2.25
C GLN A 148 -13.91 -8.78 3.28
N ALA A 149 -13.33 -7.58 3.23
CA ALA A 149 -13.68 -6.48 4.14
C ALA A 149 -15.18 -6.09 4.06
N ARG A 150 -15.80 -6.25 2.88
CA ARG A 150 -17.24 -6.08 2.66
C ARG A 150 -18.12 -7.21 3.21
N GLY A 151 -17.53 -8.30 3.68
CA GLY A 151 -18.24 -9.49 4.12
C GLY A 151 -18.76 -10.35 2.97
N TRP A 152 -18.11 -10.33 1.80
CA TRP A 152 -18.45 -11.15 0.63
C TRP A 152 -17.37 -12.22 0.34
N PRO A 153 -17.13 -13.15 1.27
CA PRO A 153 -15.99 -14.07 1.19
C PRO A 153 -16.07 -15.03 -0.02
N ARG A 154 -17.28 -15.39 -0.48
CA ARG A 154 -17.46 -16.17 -1.72
C ARG A 154 -17.07 -15.40 -2.98
N ALA A 155 -17.32 -14.09 -3.01
CA ALA A 155 -16.88 -13.26 -4.12
C ALA A 155 -15.35 -13.11 -4.12
N ALA A 156 -14.76 -12.95 -2.94
CA ALA A 156 -13.31 -12.93 -2.77
C ALA A 156 -12.66 -14.24 -3.23
N GLU A 157 -13.18 -15.40 -2.80
CA GLU A 157 -12.70 -16.73 -3.24
C GLU A 157 -12.69 -16.86 -4.76
N ASN A 158 -13.76 -16.43 -5.43
CA ASN A 158 -13.86 -16.46 -6.89
C ASN A 158 -12.86 -15.52 -7.58
N GLU A 159 -12.55 -14.37 -6.97
CA GLU A 159 -11.54 -13.46 -7.51
C GLU A 159 -10.12 -14.00 -7.29
N LEU A 160 -9.84 -14.60 -6.12
CA LEU A 160 -8.55 -15.25 -5.82
C LEU A 160 -8.28 -16.43 -6.76
N LYS A 161 -9.29 -17.19 -7.18
CA LYS A 161 -9.13 -18.24 -8.21
C LYS A 161 -8.66 -17.69 -9.56
N LYS A 162 -9.04 -16.46 -9.92
CA LYS A 162 -8.52 -15.81 -11.14
C LYS A 162 -7.07 -15.38 -10.96
N ALA A 163 -6.72 -14.90 -9.76
CA ALA A 163 -5.33 -14.56 -9.41
C ALA A 163 -4.42 -15.80 -9.40
N GLU A 164 -4.92 -16.94 -8.91
CA GLU A 164 -4.17 -18.21 -8.85
C GLU A 164 -3.69 -18.70 -10.21
N VAL A 165 -4.47 -18.49 -11.28
CA VAL A 165 -4.07 -18.87 -12.65
C VAL A 165 -2.81 -18.14 -13.12
N ILE A 166 -2.51 -16.95 -12.58
CA ILE A 166 -1.36 -16.13 -12.99
C ILE A 166 -0.07 -16.65 -12.33
N GLU A 167 -0.05 -16.70 -10.99
CA GLU A 167 1.08 -17.20 -10.20
C GLU A 167 0.57 -17.96 -8.97
N PRO A 168 0.41 -19.29 -9.04
CA PRO A 168 -0.19 -20.07 -7.96
C PRO A 168 0.59 -20.04 -6.64
N ARG A 169 1.89 -19.75 -6.68
CA ARG A 169 2.82 -19.79 -5.52
C ARG A 169 3.22 -18.41 -5.05
N ASN A 170 2.26 -17.49 -5.05
CA ASN A 170 2.43 -16.14 -4.51
C ASN A 170 2.01 -16.12 -3.03
N ILE A 171 2.90 -15.67 -2.14
CA ILE A 171 2.62 -15.68 -0.69
C ILE A 171 1.40 -14.83 -0.31
N ASN A 172 1.20 -13.68 -0.97
CA ASN A 172 0.06 -12.81 -0.67
C ASN A 172 -1.26 -13.47 -1.11
N LEU A 173 -1.23 -14.21 -2.23
CA LEU A 173 -2.36 -15.02 -2.67
C LEU A 173 -2.68 -16.12 -1.65
N GLU A 174 -1.68 -16.92 -1.26
CA GLU A 174 -1.88 -18.04 -0.32
C GLU A 174 -2.43 -17.54 1.03
N VAL A 175 -1.92 -16.41 1.53
CA VAL A 175 -2.42 -15.76 2.75
C VAL A 175 -3.88 -15.34 2.60
N GLU A 176 -4.25 -14.63 1.54
CA GLU A 176 -5.65 -14.19 1.33
C GLU A 176 -6.60 -15.38 1.08
N GLN A 177 -6.13 -16.45 0.43
CA GLN A 177 -6.87 -17.71 0.30
C GLN A 177 -7.09 -18.38 1.67
N ALA A 178 -6.08 -18.40 2.54
CA ALA A 178 -6.20 -18.95 3.88
C ALA A 178 -7.25 -18.17 4.71
N TRP A 179 -7.17 -16.84 4.73
CA TRP A 179 -8.15 -15.98 5.40
C TRP A 179 -9.57 -16.17 4.85
N THR A 180 -9.69 -16.30 3.53
CA THR A 180 -10.96 -16.56 2.85
C THR A 180 -11.54 -17.91 3.27
N ALA A 181 -10.74 -18.97 3.23
CA ALA A 181 -11.15 -20.32 3.63
C ALA A 181 -11.57 -20.37 5.11
N LEU A 182 -10.82 -19.71 6.00
CA LEU A 182 -11.18 -19.59 7.42
C LEU A 182 -12.52 -18.88 7.61
N THR A 183 -12.74 -17.78 6.90
CA THR A 183 -14.01 -17.02 6.94
C THR A 183 -15.19 -17.85 6.42
N LEU A 184 -14.96 -18.69 5.42
CA LEU A 184 -15.96 -19.62 4.85
C LEU A 184 -16.11 -20.92 5.65
N GLN A 185 -15.28 -21.16 6.67
CA GLN A 185 -15.21 -22.41 7.43
C GLN A 185 -14.82 -23.63 6.58
N GLU A 186 -13.97 -23.43 5.57
CA GLU A 186 -13.46 -24.47 4.67
C GLU A 186 -12.17 -25.08 5.21
N TRP A 187 -12.30 -25.79 6.33
CA TRP A 187 -11.17 -26.26 7.15
C TRP A 187 -10.15 -27.12 6.39
N GLN A 188 -10.60 -27.93 5.44
CA GLN A 188 -9.70 -28.75 4.61
C GLN A 188 -8.80 -27.89 3.72
N GLN A 189 -9.36 -26.82 3.15
CA GLN A 189 -8.60 -25.90 2.31
C GLN A 189 -7.69 -25.01 3.15
N ALA A 190 -8.19 -24.51 4.29
CA ALA A 190 -7.38 -23.74 5.24
C ALA A 190 -6.15 -24.54 5.72
N ALA A 191 -6.31 -25.82 6.06
CA ALA A 191 -5.23 -26.67 6.56
C ALA A 191 -4.09 -26.94 5.56
N VAL A 192 -4.30 -26.71 4.26
CA VAL A 192 -3.24 -26.84 3.23
C VAL A 192 -2.46 -25.52 3.07
N LEU A 193 -3.03 -24.40 3.53
CA LEU A 193 -2.49 -23.05 3.38
C LEU A 193 -1.90 -22.48 4.70
N THR A 194 -2.07 -23.17 5.83
CA THR A 194 -1.58 -22.79 7.17
C THR A 194 -0.73 -23.88 7.79
#